data_AF-A0A9P0CNH3-F1
#
_entry.id   AF-A0A9P0CNH3-F1
#
_cell.length_a   1.000
_cell.length_b   1.000
_cell.length_c   1.000
_cell.angle_alpha   90.00
_cell.angle_beta   90.00
_cell.angle_gamma   90.00
#
_symmetry.space_group_name_H-M   'P 1'
#
loop_
_entity.id
_entity.type
_entity.pdbx_description
1 polymer ?
#
loop_
_entity_poly.entity_id
_entity_poly.type
_entity_poly.pdbx_seq_one_letter_code
_entity_poly.pdbx_strand_id
1 'polypeptide(L)'
;MKPSKLMRHFTTKHQKEADKPLDFFKRKLKAFSQQQNTIIQASTVNESTLLASYKVAYRVAKAGKPHTFVEYLILPAALDMVEIMVSKQEANKLKNIPLSDNTISRRVNDMAKDIQEQEV
;
A
#
# COMPACT_ATOMS: atom_id res chain seq x y z
N MET A 1 2.75 18.48 -12.68
CA MET A 1 4.13 18.76 -13.16
C MET A 1 4.11 20.04 -13.99
N LYS A 2 5.12 20.91 -13.93
CA LYS A 2 5.15 22.11 -14.80
C LYS A 2 5.31 21.71 -16.29
N PRO A 3 4.70 22.40 -17.26
CA PRO A 3 4.74 22.03 -18.68
C PRO A 3 6.17 21.85 -19.23
N SER A 4 7.09 22.76 -18.89
CA SER A 4 8.50 22.68 -19.29
C SER A 4 9.20 21.43 -18.75
N LYS A 5 8.88 21.00 -17.52
CA LYS A 5 9.41 19.77 -16.94
C LYS A 5 8.83 18.53 -17.59
N LEU A 6 7.55 18.57 -18.00
CA LEU A 6 6.88 17.48 -18.69
C LEU A 6 7.45 17.26 -20.09
N MET A 7 7.63 18.32 -20.86
CA MET A 7 8.27 18.22 -22.18
C MET A 7 9.65 17.61 -22.07
N ARG A 8 10.51 18.14 -21.19
CA ARG A 8 11.86 17.60 -20.96
C ARG A 8 11.84 16.12 -20.54
N HIS A 9 10.91 15.71 -19.70
CA HIS A 9 10.77 14.32 -19.28
C HIS A 9 10.43 13.40 -20.45
N PHE A 10 9.50 13.81 -21.32
CA PHE A 10 9.20 13.07 -22.55
C PHE A 10 10.43 12.97 -23.46
N THR A 11 11.13 14.08 -23.73
CA THR A 11 12.30 14.06 -24.63
C THR A 11 13.45 13.20 -24.09
N THR A 12 13.68 13.20 -22.77
CA THR A 12 14.85 12.55 -22.17
C THR A 12 14.61 11.13 -21.68
N LYS A 13 13.36 10.77 -21.33
CA LYS A 13 13.02 9.46 -20.72
C LYS A 13 12.04 8.65 -21.53
N HIS A 14 11.21 9.29 -22.36
CA HIS A 14 10.14 8.63 -23.12
C HIS A 14 10.10 9.15 -24.56
N GLN A 15 11.27 9.14 -25.21
CA GLN A 15 11.44 9.77 -26.51
C GLN A 15 10.54 9.14 -27.59
N LYS A 16 10.23 7.85 -27.48
CA LYS A 16 9.30 7.13 -28.37
C LYS A 16 7.84 7.56 -28.21
N GLU A 17 7.50 8.26 -27.13
CA GLU A 17 6.15 8.69 -26.77
C GLU A 17 5.98 10.21 -26.89
N ALA A 18 7.07 10.95 -27.08
CA ALA A 18 7.09 12.41 -27.07
C ALA A 18 6.18 13.04 -28.14
N ASP A 19 6.11 12.41 -29.32
CA ASP A 19 5.35 12.92 -30.47
C ASP A 19 3.97 12.27 -30.62
N LYS A 20 3.53 11.47 -29.64
CA LYS A 20 2.23 10.78 -29.75
C LYS A 20 1.08 11.76 -29.54
N PRO A 21 -0.04 11.62 -30.28
CA PRO A 21 -1.18 12.51 -30.15
C PRO A 21 -1.89 12.33 -28.80
N LEU A 22 -2.64 13.35 -28.38
CA LEU A 22 -3.40 13.35 -27.12
C LEU A 22 -4.29 12.08 -26.95
N ASP A 23 -4.89 11.60 -28.04
CA ASP A 23 -5.75 10.42 -28.02
C ASP A 23 -5.02 9.11 -27.70
N PHE A 24 -3.71 9.03 -27.97
CA PHE A 24 -2.88 7.92 -27.49
C PHE A 24 -2.85 7.90 -25.96
N PHE A 25 -2.63 9.05 -25.33
CA PHE A 25 -2.57 9.17 -23.87
C PHE A 25 -3.93 8.97 -23.21
N LYS A 26 -5.02 9.47 -23.80
CA LYS A 26 -6.39 9.20 -23.32
C LYS A 26 -6.71 7.71 -23.33
N ARG A 27 -6.37 7.00 -24.42
CA ARG A 27 -6.52 5.53 -24.50
C ARG A 27 -5.68 4.80 -23.45
N LYS A 28 -4.42 5.21 -23.29
CA LYS A 28 -3.51 4.62 -22.29
C LYS A 28 -4.00 4.86 -20.86
N LEU A 29 -4.51 6.04 -20.55
CA LEU A 29 -5.13 6.36 -19.27
C LEU A 29 -6.34 5.46 -19.00
N LYS A 30 -7.25 5.33 -19.97
CA LYS A 30 -8.42 4.45 -19.84
C LYS A 30 -8.02 2.99 -19.58
N ALA A 31 -7.04 2.48 -20.33
CA ALA A 31 -6.51 1.13 -20.13
C ALA A 31 -5.88 0.97 -18.72
N PHE A 32 -5.11 1.95 -18.26
CA PHE A 32 -4.55 1.96 -16.91
C PHE A 32 -5.63 1.96 -15.82
N SER A 33 -6.66 2.78 -15.96
CA SER A 33 -7.78 2.81 -15.00
C SER A 33 -8.55 1.49 -14.98
N GLN A 34 -8.78 0.88 -16.14
CA GLN A 34 -9.41 -0.45 -16.21
C GLN A 34 -8.55 -1.52 -15.54
N GLN A 35 -7.24 -1.53 -15.82
CA GLN A 35 -6.29 -2.45 -15.18
C GLN A 35 -6.25 -2.24 -13.66
N GLN A 36 -6.25 -0.98 -13.21
CA GLN A 36 -6.29 -0.64 -11.79
C GLN A 36 -7.56 -1.19 -11.12
N ASN A 37 -8.72 -1.05 -11.76
CA ASN A 37 -9.98 -1.60 -11.25
C ASN A 37 -9.94 -3.13 -11.17
N THR A 38 -9.37 -3.82 -12.17
CA THR A 38 -9.19 -5.27 -12.12
C THR A 38 -8.26 -5.69 -10.98
N ILE A 39 -7.17 -4.97 -10.74
CA ILE A 39 -6.26 -5.23 -9.61
C ILE A 39 -6.97 -5.04 -8.28
N ILE A 40 -7.76 -3.97 -8.14
CA ILE A 40 -8.56 -3.73 -6.92
C ILE A 40 -9.56 -4.86 -6.69
N GLN A 41 -10.26 -5.32 -7.75
CA GLN A 41 -11.21 -6.42 -7.67
C GLN A 41 -10.54 -7.77 -7.34
N ALA A 42 -9.34 -8.01 -7.87
CA ALA A 42 -8.55 -9.21 -7.57
C ALA A 42 -7.92 -9.15 -6.16
N SER A 43 -7.83 -7.97 -5.56
CA SER A 43 -7.32 -7.74 -4.21
C SER A 43 -8.44 -7.90 -3.18
N THR A 44 -9.09 -9.06 -3.14
CA THR A 44 -9.99 -9.42 -2.03
C THR A 44 -9.15 -9.60 -0.77
N VAL A 45 -8.95 -8.51 -0.03
CA VAL A 45 -8.29 -8.55 1.28
C VAL A 45 -9.26 -9.19 2.26
N ASN A 46 -8.87 -10.31 2.84
CA ASN A 46 -9.61 -10.96 3.91
C ASN A 46 -9.86 -9.95 5.05
N GLU A 47 -11.10 -9.83 5.52
CA GLU A 47 -11.47 -8.88 6.58
C GLU A 47 -10.62 -9.05 7.85
N SER A 48 -10.24 -10.29 8.18
CA SER A 48 -9.37 -10.59 9.31
C SER A 48 -7.94 -10.08 9.11
N THR A 49 -7.39 -10.19 7.89
CA THR A 49 -6.04 -9.66 7.61
C THR A 49 -6.05 -8.14 7.57
N LEU A 50 -7.12 -7.54 7.05
CA LEU A 50 -7.34 -6.11 7.09
C LEU A 50 -7.40 -5.60 8.54
N LEU A 51 -8.25 -6.20 9.38
CA LEU A 51 -8.39 -5.84 10.79
C LEU A 51 -7.08 -6.01 11.56
N ALA A 52 -6.33 -7.09 11.30
CA ALA A 52 -5.01 -7.29 11.88
C ALA A 52 -4.05 -6.16 11.52
N SER A 53 -4.04 -5.70 10.26
CA SER A 53 -3.18 -4.59 9.82
C SER A 53 -3.49 -3.28 10.55
N TYR A 54 -4.78 -2.93 10.72
CA TYR A 54 -5.20 -1.76 11.49
C TYR A 54 -4.78 -1.87 12.97
N LYS A 55 -4.96 -3.05 13.57
CA LYS A 55 -4.57 -3.30 14.97
C LYS A 55 -3.05 -3.18 15.19
N VAL A 56 -2.22 -3.54 14.21
CA VAL A 56 -0.77 -3.32 14.29
C VAL A 56 -0.45 -1.83 14.13
N ALA A 57 -1.03 -1.18 13.11
CA ALA A 57 -0.82 0.24 12.85
C ALA A 57 -1.17 1.12 14.07
N TYR A 58 -2.31 0.84 14.72
CA TYR A 58 -2.74 1.53 15.93
C TYR A 58 -1.71 1.40 17.06
N ARG A 59 -1.19 0.19 17.31
CA ARG A 59 -0.19 -0.04 18.36
C ARG A 59 1.12 0.70 18.07
N VAL A 60 1.56 0.69 16.82
CA VAL A 60 2.79 1.36 16.37
C VAL A 60 2.66 2.87 16.53
N ALA A 61 1.54 3.44 16.08
CA ALA A 61 1.24 4.87 16.24
C ALA A 61 1.17 5.27 17.70
N LYS A 62 0.44 4.50 18.53
CA LYS A 62 0.32 4.73 19.97
C LYS A 62 1.67 4.66 20.70
N ALA A 63 2.58 3.79 20.25
CA ALA A 63 3.92 3.66 20.80
C ALA A 63 4.92 4.70 20.24
N GLY A 64 4.50 5.55 19.31
CA GLY A 64 5.37 6.55 18.66
C GLY A 64 6.53 5.93 17.89
N LYS A 65 6.36 4.72 17.35
CA LYS A 65 7.44 4.00 16.65
C LYS A 65 7.41 4.25 15.14
N PRO A 66 8.57 4.26 14.47
CA PRO A 66 8.63 4.35 13.01
C PRO A 66 7.87 3.20 12.34
N HIS A 67 7.26 3.45 11.18
CA HIS A 67 6.55 2.40 10.43
C HIS A 67 7.47 1.26 9.97
N THR A 68 8.74 1.55 9.71
CA THR A 68 9.77 0.55 9.37
C THR A 68 10.00 -0.47 10.47
N PHE A 69 9.67 -0.13 11.73
CA PHE A 69 9.77 -1.04 12.87
C PHE A 69 8.87 -2.27 12.71
N VAL A 70 7.79 -2.16 11.94
CA VAL A 70 6.85 -3.25 11.71
C VAL A 70 7.48 -4.37 10.89
N GLU A 71 8.04 -4.03 9.73
CA GLU A 71 8.73 -5.00 8.86
C GLU A 71 10.03 -5.49 9.48
N TYR A 72 10.76 -4.61 10.16
CA TYR A 72 12.06 -4.94 10.74
C TYR A 72 11.98 -5.85 11.96
N LEU A 73 10.98 -5.66 12.84
CA LEU A 73 10.92 -6.38 14.12
C LEU A 73 9.60 -7.10 14.37
N ILE A 74 8.46 -6.43 14.21
CA ILE A 74 7.16 -6.98 14.62
C ILE A 74 6.78 -8.20 13.78
N LEU A 75 6.90 -8.12 12.45
CA LEU A 75 6.57 -9.22 11.56
C LEU A 75 7.51 -10.42 11.75
N PRO A 76 8.85 -10.27 11.77
CA PRO A 76 9.76 -11.37 12.07
C PRO A 76 9.47 -12.04 13.42
N ALA A 77 9.32 -11.25 14.49
CA ALA A 77 9.04 -11.79 15.82
C ALA A 77 7.72 -12.57 15.85
N ALA A 78 6.67 -12.08 15.17
CA ALA A 78 5.39 -12.78 15.08
C ALA A 78 5.49 -14.08 14.29
N LEU A 79 6.28 -14.10 13.22
CA LEU A 79 6.54 -15.32 12.44
C LEU A 79 7.27 -16.37 13.29
N ASP A 80 8.34 -15.98 13.98
CA ASP A 80 9.12 -16.90 14.83
C ASP A 80 8.25 -17.50 15.94
N MET A 81 7.46 -16.67 16.64
CA MET A 81 6.55 -17.14 17.69
C MET A 81 5.53 -18.15 17.17
N VAL A 82 4.86 -17.87 16.05
CA VAL A 82 3.82 -18.77 15.50
C VAL A 82 4.45 -20.03 14.90
N GLU A 83 5.62 -19.93 14.29
CA GLU A 83 6.33 -21.10 13.74
C GLU A 83 6.73 -22.08 14.86
N ILE A 84 7.25 -21.57 15.97
CA ILE A 84 7.67 -22.38 17.13
C ILE A 84 6.46 -22.92 17.91
N MET A 85 5.47 -22.08 18.20
CA MET A 85 4.37 -22.44 19.11
C MET A 85 3.21 -23.17 18.44
N VAL A 86 3.02 -22.97 17.13
CA VAL A 86 1.83 -23.46 16.42
C VAL A 86 2.24 -24.35 15.25
N SER A 87 2.75 -23.76 14.18
CA SER A 87 3.35 -24.47 13.04
C SER A 87 3.86 -23.47 12.01
N LYS A 88 4.78 -23.93 11.15
CA LYS A 88 5.23 -23.19 9.97
C LYS A 88 4.10 -22.82 8.99
N GLN A 89 3.07 -23.68 8.88
CA GLN A 89 1.94 -23.41 8.00
C GLN A 89 1.12 -22.22 8.48
N GLU A 90 0.84 -22.14 9.79
CA GLU A 90 0.13 -21.01 10.38
C GLU A 90 0.97 -19.73 10.35
N ALA A 91 2.27 -19.81 10.59
CA ALA A 91 3.18 -18.66 10.47
C ALA A 91 3.15 -18.06 9.07
N ASN A 92 3.13 -18.88 8.02
CA ASN A 92 3.06 -18.40 6.64
C ASN A 92 1.77 -17.61 6.34
N LYS A 93 0.66 -17.86 7.05
CA LYS A 93 -0.58 -17.07 6.87
C LYS A 93 -0.40 -15.61 7.31
N LEU A 94 0.49 -15.32 8.26
CA LEU A 94 0.76 -13.95 8.73
C LEU A 94 1.39 -13.08 7.64
N LYS A 95 2.08 -13.68 6.66
CA LYS A 95 2.67 -12.95 5.52
C LYS A 95 1.62 -12.30 4.62
N ASN A 96 0.36 -12.75 4.70
CA ASN A 96 -0.76 -12.15 3.97
C ASN A 96 -1.32 -10.89 4.67
N ILE A 97 -0.87 -10.58 5.88
CA ILE A 97 -1.26 -9.35 6.56
C ILE A 97 -0.46 -8.20 5.93
N PRO A 98 -1.12 -7.17 5.38
CA PRO A 98 -0.42 -6.08 4.73
C PRO A 98 0.18 -5.16 5.81
N LEU A 99 1.47 -5.36 6.09
CA LEU A 99 2.22 -4.69 7.16
C LEU A 99 3.37 -3.82 6.66
N SER A 100 3.41 -3.52 5.36
CA SER A 100 4.46 -2.67 4.82
C SER A 100 4.43 -1.27 5.41
N ASP A 101 5.58 -0.61 5.44
CA ASP A 101 5.74 0.76 5.92
C ASP A 101 4.66 1.73 5.37
N ASN A 102 4.42 1.65 4.07
CA ASN A 102 3.42 2.41 3.33
C ASN A 102 2.00 2.02 3.72
N THR A 103 1.76 0.74 3.98
CA THR A 103 0.44 0.29 4.44
C THR A 103 0.16 0.83 5.82
N ILE A 104 1.10 0.65 6.76
CA ILE A 104 0.97 1.13 8.13
C ILE A 104 0.75 2.64 8.15
N SER A 105 1.51 3.40 7.36
CA SER A 105 1.32 4.85 7.22
C SER A 105 -0.10 5.20 6.75
N ARG A 106 -0.61 4.53 5.71
CA ARG A 106 -1.99 4.72 5.24
C ARG A 106 -3.01 4.40 6.32
N ARG A 107 -2.87 3.27 7.02
CA ARG A 107 -3.81 2.88 8.09
C ARG A 107 -3.85 3.90 9.23
N VAL A 108 -2.71 4.49 9.59
CA VAL A 108 -2.66 5.57 10.58
C VAL A 108 -3.39 6.81 10.08
N ASN A 109 -3.16 7.20 8.82
CA ASN A 109 -3.85 8.34 8.22
C ASN A 109 -5.36 8.11 8.09
N ASP A 110 -5.78 6.89 7.71
CA ASP A 110 -7.20 6.49 7.63
C ASP A 110 -7.87 6.65 8.99
N MET A 111 -7.26 6.14 10.06
CA MET A 111 -7.80 6.28 11.43
C MET A 111 -7.84 7.74 11.89
N ALA A 112 -6.81 8.53 11.58
CA ALA A 112 -6.80 9.95 11.93
C ALA A 112 -7.91 10.72 11.21
N LYS A 113 -8.13 10.40 9.93
CA LYS A 113 -9.19 10.99 9.13
C LYS A 113 -10.58 10.61 9.64
N ASP A 114 -10.78 9.34 9.99
CA ASP A 114 -12.06 8.86 10.55
C ASP A 114 -12.43 9.60 11.85
N ILE A 115 -11.46 9.81 12.75
CA ILE A 115 -11.68 10.62 13.96
C ILE A 115 -12.10 12.06 13.60
N GLN A 116 -11.42 12.69 12.64
CA GLN A 116 -11.76 14.03 12.19
C GLN A 116 -13.15 14.13 11.58
N GLU A 117 -13.60 13.11 10.86
CA GLU A 117 -14.93 13.07 10.24
C GLU A 117 -16.05 12.80 11.25
N GLN A 118 -15.76 12.12 12.37
CA GLN A 118 -16.73 11.83 13.44
C GLN A 118 -16.92 12.99 14.44
N GLU A 119 -15.96 13.93 14.50
CA GLU A 119 -16.04 15.12 15.36
C GLU A 119 -16.78 16.30 14.68
N VAL A 120 -17.25 16.13 13.45
CA VAL A 120 -18.06 17.10 12.67
C VAL A 120 -19.54 16.71 12.71
#